data_AF-A0A5C3PPT0-F1
#
_entry.id   AF-A0A5C3PPT0-F1
#
_cell.length_a   1.000
_cell.length_b   1.000
_cell.length_c   1.000
_cell.angle_alpha   90.00
_cell.angle_beta   90.00
_cell.angle_gamma   90.00
#
_symmetry.space_group_name_H-M   'P 1'
#
loop_
_entity.id
_entity.type
_entity.pdbx_description
1 polymer ?
#
loop_
_entity_poly.entity_id
_entity_poly.type
_entity_poly.pdbx_seq_one_letter_code
_entity_poly.pdbx_strand_id
1 'polypeptide(L)'
;MVRAVAPLPFHYAVLRLDPEAMVKDLGLDDAATLNEVRQMSVKKYLVYLDWPDELPMAQVRWCRYRVSPIGTTLRPPDAAHGITSDMVVPIAPNKSHSDERRPVHPKSPFPYSNCYHWIQTSTSVRVRVHEEGVEHDGAIRLSPAEHSAIKDRFSEDFTHISSSRPRDFSPSAGPLQPAEASSAINRRLRTSTLPSESDDVSQRSPCGSSGDLFDCNQTGKSTMTAATSVSAAAMDVFGWDPDPATALIPLVDVWLDIEQHLKEHEIPSPLDLHEEIVQIKK
;
A
#
# COMPACT_ATOMS: atom_id res chain seq x y z
N MET A 1 13.41 4.25 26.56
CA MET A 1 13.25 3.91 25.13
C MET A 1 11.75 3.83 24.88
N VAL A 2 11.22 4.49 23.85
CA VAL A 2 9.77 4.46 23.56
C VAL A 2 9.51 3.24 22.69
N ARG A 3 8.84 2.23 23.24
CA ARG A 3 8.35 1.09 22.45
C ARG A 3 7.05 1.48 21.78
N ALA A 4 6.92 1.23 20.48
CA ALA A 4 5.67 1.51 19.78
C ALA A 4 4.69 0.36 20.01
N VAL A 5 3.39 0.64 19.96
CA VAL A 5 2.33 -0.36 20.18
C VAL A 5 2.28 -1.39 19.05
N ALA A 6 2.77 -1.03 17.86
CA ALA A 6 2.88 -1.88 16.67
C ALA A 6 4.17 -1.58 15.88
N PRO A 7 4.59 -2.45 14.94
CA PRO A 7 5.76 -2.20 14.10
C PRO A 7 5.66 -0.91 13.27
N LEU A 8 6.71 -0.07 13.23
CA LEU A 8 6.71 1.10 12.38
C LEU A 8 6.81 0.69 10.89
N PRO A 9 6.27 1.49 9.95
CA PRO A 9 6.43 1.23 8.52
C PRO A 9 7.90 1.24 8.10
N PHE A 10 8.16 0.70 6.91
CA PHE A 10 9.45 0.61 6.25
C PHE A 10 10.50 -0.29 6.90
N HIS A 11 10.06 -1.19 7.78
CA HIS A 11 10.91 -2.19 8.41
C HIS A 11 10.80 -3.54 7.70
N TYR A 12 11.89 -4.29 7.73
CA TYR A 12 11.88 -5.71 7.42
C TYR A 12 11.55 -6.50 8.68
N ALA A 13 10.79 -7.56 8.51
CA ALA A 13 10.34 -8.39 9.60
C ALA A 13 10.20 -9.84 9.18
N VAL A 14 10.20 -10.75 10.14
CA VAL A 14 9.72 -12.11 9.97
C VAL A 14 8.25 -12.14 10.34
N LEU A 15 7.45 -12.77 9.49
CA LEU A 15 6.01 -12.92 9.62
C LEU A 15 5.64 -14.39 9.69
N ARG A 16 4.69 -14.74 10.57
CA ARG A 16 4.07 -16.07 10.61
C ARG A 16 2.57 -15.93 10.81
N LEU A 17 1.79 -16.72 10.09
CA LEU A 17 0.34 -16.81 10.27
C LEU A 17 -0.01 -17.45 11.63
N ASP A 18 -0.99 -16.89 12.32
CA ASP A 18 -1.56 -17.43 13.57
C ASP A 18 -3.03 -17.84 13.32
N PRO A 19 -3.25 -19.01 12.67
CA PRO A 19 -4.59 -19.45 12.33
C PRO A 19 -5.42 -19.78 13.57
N GLU A 20 -4.79 -20.22 14.67
CA GLU A 20 -5.48 -20.48 15.93
C GLU A 20 -6.03 -19.18 16.54
N ALA A 21 -5.23 -18.11 16.61
CA ALA A 21 -5.73 -16.83 17.08
C ALA A 21 -6.74 -16.19 16.11
N MET A 22 -6.62 -16.46 14.80
CA MET A 22 -7.60 -16.01 13.81
C MET A 22 -8.98 -16.65 14.02
N VAL A 23 -9.07 -17.97 14.19
CA VAL A 23 -10.37 -18.64 14.42
C VAL A 23 -10.98 -18.26 15.77
N LYS A 24 -10.14 -18.05 16.79
CA LYS A 24 -10.56 -17.49 18.09
C LYS A 24 -11.17 -16.11 17.96
N ASP A 25 -10.54 -15.25 17.17
CA ASP A 25 -11.06 -13.90 16.93
C ASP A 25 -12.40 -13.91 16.16
N LEU A 26 -12.65 -14.95 15.36
CA LEU A 26 -13.91 -15.20 14.66
C LEU A 26 -14.98 -15.88 15.54
N GLY A 27 -14.65 -16.28 16.78
CA GLY A 27 -15.54 -17.04 17.65
C GLY A 27 -15.74 -18.50 17.24
N LEU A 28 -14.85 -19.05 16.41
CA LEU A 28 -14.85 -20.43 15.93
C LEU A 28 -13.93 -21.30 16.79
N ASP A 29 -14.28 -21.41 18.08
CA ASP A 29 -13.46 -22.03 19.14
C ASP A 29 -13.79 -23.49 19.43
N ASP A 30 -14.52 -24.16 18.54
CA ASP A 30 -14.83 -25.56 18.74
C ASP A 30 -13.59 -26.45 18.56
N ALA A 31 -13.59 -27.57 19.28
CA ALA A 31 -12.44 -28.46 19.32
C ALA A 31 -12.07 -29.05 17.95
N ALA A 32 -13.03 -29.17 17.02
CA ALA A 32 -12.76 -29.69 15.68
C ALA A 32 -12.00 -28.65 14.85
N THR A 33 -12.49 -27.41 14.79
CA THR A 33 -11.83 -26.28 14.12
C THR A 33 -10.43 -26.05 14.66
N LEU A 34 -10.26 -26.03 15.99
CA LEU A 34 -8.95 -25.85 16.61
C LEU A 34 -7.98 -26.99 16.28
N ASN A 35 -8.46 -28.22 16.15
CA ASN A 35 -7.60 -29.34 15.75
C ASN A 35 -7.21 -29.27 14.27
N GLU A 36 -8.09 -28.80 13.39
CA GLU A 36 -7.80 -28.60 11.97
C GLU A 36 -6.74 -27.52 11.75
N VAL A 37 -6.89 -26.34 12.36
CA VAL A 37 -5.91 -25.25 12.22
C VAL A 37 -4.54 -25.61 12.81
N ARG A 38 -4.48 -26.49 13.81
CA ARG A 38 -3.22 -27.00 14.38
C ARG A 38 -2.48 -27.95 13.44
N GLN A 39 -3.18 -28.57 12.50
CA GLN A 39 -2.57 -29.41 11.46
C GLN A 39 -2.07 -28.59 10.28
N MET A 40 -2.39 -27.30 10.20
CA MET A 40 -1.88 -26.44 9.14
C MET A 40 -0.37 -26.20 9.29
N SER A 41 0.36 -26.38 8.20
CA SER A 41 1.78 -26.08 8.14
C SER A 41 1.99 -24.58 7.91
N VAL A 42 2.11 -23.82 8.99
CA VAL A 42 2.44 -22.39 8.91
C VAL A 42 3.96 -22.18 8.83
N LYS A 43 4.41 -21.45 7.80
CA LYS A 43 5.84 -21.11 7.63
C LYS A 43 6.15 -19.70 8.16
N LYS A 44 7.44 -19.42 8.30
CA LYS A 44 7.95 -18.08 8.58
C LYS A 44 8.42 -17.44 7.27
N TYR A 45 7.99 -16.21 7.04
CA TYR A 45 8.27 -15.47 5.83
C TYR A 45 9.06 -14.21 6.15
N LEU A 46 10.03 -13.88 5.31
CA LEU A 46 10.64 -12.55 5.34
C LEU A 46 9.72 -11.58 4.60
N VAL A 47 9.36 -10.47 5.25
CA VAL A 47 8.45 -9.47 4.68
C VAL A 47 9.01 -8.06 4.89
N TYR A 48 8.56 -7.15 4.03
CA TYR A 48 8.70 -5.71 4.20
C TYR A 48 7.36 -5.10 4.60
N LEU A 49 7.36 -4.31 5.66
CA LEU A 49 6.18 -3.58 6.14
C LEU A 49 6.07 -2.26 5.38
N ASP A 50 5.04 -2.12 4.53
CA ASP A 50 4.89 -0.96 3.65
C ASP A 50 4.33 0.24 4.43
N TRP A 51 3.02 0.29 4.59
CA TRP A 51 2.31 1.23 5.45
C TRP A 51 1.23 0.50 6.24
N PRO A 52 0.97 0.90 7.49
CA PRO A 52 -0.26 0.52 8.16
C PRO A 52 -1.44 1.08 7.38
N ASP A 53 -2.42 0.23 7.09
CA ASP A 53 -3.69 0.63 6.47
C ASP A 53 -4.61 1.32 7.51
N GLU A 54 -4.33 1.14 8.81
CA GLU A 54 -5.08 1.71 9.94
C GLU A 54 -4.13 2.14 11.06
N LEU A 55 -4.39 3.28 11.70
CA LEU A 55 -3.57 3.73 12.83
C LEU A 55 -3.89 2.93 14.10
N PRO A 56 -2.87 2.49 14.88
CA PRO A 56 -3.11 1.79 16.13
C PRO A 56 -3.73 2.75 17.16
N MET A 57 -5.02 2.58 17.43
CA MET A 57 -5.74 3.30 18.49
C MET A 57 -5.49 2.64 19.86
N ALA A 58 -5.63 3.39 20.94
CA ALA A 58 -5.66 2.78 22.27
C ALA A 58 -6.83 1.76 22.29
N GLN A 59 -6.55 0.51 22.68
CA GLN A 59 -7.48 -0.64 22.75
C GLN A 59 -7.62 -1.52 21.49
N VAL A 60 -6.97 -1.24 20.36
CA VAL A 60 -7.01 -2.20 19.23
C VAL A 60 -6.13 -3.41 19.51
N ARG A 61 -6.68 -4.61 19.26
CA ARG A 61 -5.98 -5.89 19.48
C ARG A 61 -4.99 -6.22 18.36
N TRP A 62 -5.16 -5.59 17.21
CA TRP A 62 -4.33 -5.74 16.02
C TRP A 62 -4.37 -4.46 15.18
N CYS A 63 -3.39 -4.32 14.28
CA CYS A 63 -3.29 -3.22 13.33
C CYS A 63 -3.11 -3.81 11.93
N ARG A 64 -3.83 -3.26 10.94
CA ARG A 64 -3.77 -3.75 9.56
C ARG A 64 -2.55 -3.19 8.84
N TYR A 65 -1.80 -4.06 8.17
CA TYR A 65 -0.66 -3.70 7.34
C TYR A 65 -0.79 -4.26 5.95
N ARG A 66 -0.32 -3.47 4.98
CA ARG A 66 0.15 -4.01 3.70
C ARG A 66 1.59 -4.50 3.88
N VAL A 67 1.81 -5.77 3.58
CA VAL A 67 3.14 -6.39 3.64
C VAL A 67 3.55 -6.92 2.28
N SER A 68 4.83 -6.82 1.97
CA SER A 68 5.42 -7.32 0.73
C SER A 68 6.39 -8.47 1.08
N PRO A 69 6.07 -9.72 0.75
CA PRO A 69 6.96 -10.84 1.00
C PRO A 69 8.22 -10.76 0.13
N ILE A 70 9.35 -11.15 0.70
CA ILE A 70 10.67 -11.06 0.08
C ILE A 70 11.07 -12.42 -0.49
N GLY A 71 11.46 -12.43 -1.76
CA GLY A 71 11.97 -13.62 -2.43
C GLY A 71 13.49 -13.72 -2.34
N THR A 72 14.00 -14.95 -2.36
CA THR A 72 15.44 -15.26 -2.46
C THR A 72 15.90 -15.56 -3.89
N THR A 73 14.98 -15.48 -4.85
CA THR A 73 15.23 -15.69 -6.28
C THR A 73 14.52 -14.60 -7.08
N LEU A 74 14.78 -14.56 -8.39
CA LEU A 74 13.89 -13.86 -9.31
C LEU A 74 12.48 -14.47 -9.24
N ARG A 75 11.47 -13.65 -9.53
CA ARG A 75 10.08 -14.11 -9.52
C ARG A 75 9.80 -15.03 -10.71
N PRO A 76 8.99 -16.10 -10.53
CA PRO A 76 8.46 -16.85 -11.66
C PRO A 76 7.68 -15.92 -12.61
N PRO A 77 7.83 -16.05 -13.94
CA PRO A 77 7.06 -15.25 -14.87
C PRO A 77 5.58 -15.63 -14.81
N ASP A 78 4.72 -14.65 -15.04
CA ASP A 78 3.27 -14.83 -15.11
C ASP A 78 2.76 -14.14 -16.39
N ALA A 79 2.75 -14.90 -17.48
CA ALA A 79 2.36 -14.40 -18.79
C ALA A 79 0.89 -13.95 -18.83
N ALA A 80 0.00 -14.57 -18.03
CA ALA A 80 -1.42 -14.21 -18.00
C ALA A 80 -1.61 -12.79 -17.44
N HIS A 81 -0.74 -12.38 -16.51
CA HIS A 81 -0.77 -11.05 -15.92
C HIS A 81 0.28 -10.10 -16.50
N GLY A 82 1.00 -10.50 -17.57
CA GLY A 82 2.03 -9.69 -18.22
C GLY A 82 3.30 -9.47 -17.38
N ILE A 83 3.54 -10.33 -16.39
CA ILE A 83 4.63 -10.16 -15.43
C ILE A 83 5.84 -11.00 -15.83
N THR A 84 7.01 -10.37 -15.95
CA THR A 84 8.27 -11.04 -16.29
C THR A 84 9.10 -11.32 -15.03
N SER A 85 10.18 -12.10 -15.17
CA SER A 85 11.04 -12.47 -14.03
C SER A 85 11.92 -11.33 -13.52
N ASP A 86 12.19 -10.32 -14.35
CA ASP A 86 13.02 -9.16 -14.02
C ASP A 86 12.26 -8.03 -13.32
N MET A 87 10.92 -8.13 -13.19
CA MET A 87 10.08 -7.19 -12.43
C MET A 87 10.25 -7.40 -10.91
N VAL A 88 11.47 -7.17 -10.45
CA VAL A 88 11.93 -7.30 -9.06
C VAL A 88 12.83 -6.12 -8.71
N VAL A 89 12.96 -5.83 -7.43
CA VAL A 89 13.92 -4.84 -6.92
C VAL A 89 14.88 -5.53 -5.94
N PRO A 90 16.19 -5.61 -6.25
CA PRO A 90 17.16 -6.25 -5.37
C PRO A 90 17.38 -5.45 -4.09
N ILE A 91 17.70 -6.14 -3.01
CA ILE A 91 18.04 -5.56 -1.71
C ILE A 91 19.55 -5.73 -1.51
N ALA A 92 20.28 -4.64 -1.27
CA ALA A 92 21.72 -4.72 -1.00
C ALA A 92 21.98 -5.64 0.20
N PRO A 93 22.98 -6.55 0.15
CA PRO A 93 24.12 -6.56 -0.76
C PRO A 93 23.95 -7.38 -2.05
N ASN A 94 22.73 -7.72 -2.47
CA ASN A 94 22.50 -8.51 -3.67
C ASN A 94 23.10 -7.87 -4.93
N LYS A 95 23.93 -8.63 -5.65
CA LYS A 95 24.61 -8.24 -6.90
C LYS A 95 24.08 -8.96 -8.13
N SER A 96 23.16 -9.92 -7.95
CA SER A 96 22.58 -10.74 -9.00
C SER A 96 21.40 -10.00 -9.64
N HIS A 97 21.68 -8.86 -10.28
CA HIS A 97 20.68 -8.02 -10.93
C HIS A 97 21.23 -7.39 -12.21
N SER A 98 20.33 -6.96 -13.10
CA SER A 98 20.73 -6.11 -14.24
C SER A 98 21.11 -4.71 -13.76
N ASP A 99 21.95 -3.99 -14.51
CA ASP A 99 22.38 -2.63 -14.16
C ASP A 99 21.21 -1.65 -14.05
N GLU A 100 20.09 -1.92 -14.73
CA GLU A 100 18.86 -1.14 -14.69
C GLU A 100 18.12 -1.27 -13.35
N ARG A 101 18.21 -2.43 -12.69
CA ARG A 101 17.56 -2.74 -11.42
C ARG A 101 18.50 -2.51 -10.25
N ARG A 102 18.91 -1.26 -10.02
CA ARG A 102 19.82 -0.92 -8.91
C ARG A 102 19.29 -1.42 -7.55
N PRO A 103 20.12 -1.96 -6.65
CA PRO A 103 19.67 -2.37 -5.32
C PRO A 103 19.15 -1.20 -4.49
N VAL A 104 18.17 -1.48 -3.64
CA VAL A 104 17.84 -0.59 -2.52
C VAL A 104 18.76 -0.85 -1.34
N HIS A 105 19.02 0.19 -0.56
CA HIS A 105 19.98 0.16 0.54
C HIS A 105 19.29 0.36 1.90
N PRO A 106 19.11 -0.72 2.67
CA PRO A 106 18.69 -0.60 4.06
C PRO A 106 19.70 0.20 4.88
N LYS A 107 19.19 0.90 5.91
CA LYS A 107 20.03 1.75 6.78
C LYS A 107 21.04 0.96 7.61
N SER A 108 20.66 -0.26 7.97
CA SER A 108 21.53 -1.25 8.64
C SER A 108 21.91 -2.32 7.63
N PRO A 109 23.09 -2.96 7.73
CA PRO A 109 23.46 -4.06 6.84
C PRO A 109 22.37 -5.12 6.78
N PHE A 110 21.92 -5.47 5.57
CA PHE A 110 20.97 -6.55 5.38
C PHE A 110 21.70 -7.90 5.52
N PRO A 111 21.15 -8.86 6.29
CA PRO A 111 21.87 -10.07 6.64
C PRO A 111 21.91 -11.12 5.52
N TYR A 112 21.07 -10.96 4.50
CA TYR A 112 20.90 -11.95 3.43
C TYR A 112 21.43 -11.44 2.11
N SER A 113 22.09 -12.32 1.38
CA SER A 113 22.86 -11.95 0.19
C SER A 113 22.02 -11.89 -1.09
N ASN A 114 20.92 -12.64 -1.17
CA ASN A 114 20.19 -12.82 -2.42
C ASN A 114 18.69 -12.47 -2.34
N CYS A 115 18.34 -11.34 -1.71
CA CYS A 115 16.94 -10.96 -1.52
C CYS A 115 16.41 -9.95 -2.53
N TYR A 116 15.11 -10.06 -2.84
CA TYR A 116 14.39 -9.23 -3.79
C TYR A 116 12.99 -8.87 -3.30
N HIS A 117 12.57 -7.63 -3.53
CA HIS A 117 11.16 -7.27 -3.58
C HIS A 117 10.57 -7.75 -4.90
N TRP A 118 9.41 -8.40 -4.86
CA TRP A 118 8.69 -8.82 -6.06
C TRP A 118 7.51 -7.89 -6.34
N ILE A 119 7.25 -7.61 -7.62
CA ILE A 119 6.04 -6.89 -7.99
C ILE A 119 4.79 -7.73 -7.71
N GLN A 120 3.69 -7.07 -7.34
CA GLN A 120 2.36 -7.67 -7.18
C GLN A 120 2.25 -8.86 -6.21
N THR A 121 3.15 -9.00 -5.23
CA THR A 121 3.04 -10.03 -4.17
C THR A 121 2.52 -9.49 -2.85
N SER A 122 2.19 -8.20 -2.78
CA SER A 122 1.77 -7.58 -1.52
C SER A 122 0.40 -8.08 -1.07
N THR A 123 0.26 -8.34 0.22
CA THR A 123 -0.97 -8.83 0.84
C THR A 123 -1.30 -8.01 2.09
N SER A 124 -2.56 -7.96 2.47
CA SER A 124 -2.99 -7.34 3.73
C SER A 124 -3.00 -8.37 4.85
N VAL A 125 -2.51 -7.99 6.02
CA VAL A 125 -2.45 -8.82 7.22
C VAL A 125 -2.84 -7.99 8.45
N ARG A 126 -3.30 -8.66 9.51
CA ARG A 126 -3.54 -8.06 10.83
C ARG A 126 -2.38 -8.43 11.74
N VAL A 127 -1.58 -7.45 12.14
CA VAL A 127 -0.45 -7.64 13.06
C VAL A 127 -0.94 -7.43 14.47
N ARG A 128 -0.71 -8.39 15.36
CA ARG A 128 -1.09 -8.23 16.78
C ARG A 128 -0.38 -7.05 17.43
N VAL A 129 -1.14 -6.35 18.26
CA VAL A 129 -0.59 -5.33 19.16
C VAL A 129 -0.07 -6.02 20.41
N HIS A 130 1.17 -5.70 20.79
CA HIS A 130 1.79 -6.24 22.00
C HIS A 130 1.69 -5.23 23.14
N GLU A 131 1.19 -5.65 24.31
CA GLU A 131 1.11 -4.79 25.50
C GLU A 131 2.48 -4.28 25.95
N GLU A 132 3.52 -5.10 25.79
CA GLU A 132 4.91 -4.76 26.10
C GLU A 132 5.56 -3.81 25.07
N GLY A 133 4.87 -3.55 23.97
CA GLY A 133 5.33 -2.79 22.81
C GLY A 133 6.37 -3.53 21.96
N VAL A 134 6.65 -2.97 20.79
CA VAL A 134 7.61 -3.47 19.79
C VAL A 134 8.88 -2.64 19.87
N GLU A 135 10.02 -3.33 19.92
CA GLU A 135 11.36 -2.74 19.94
C GLU A 135 11.91 -2.60 18.51
N HIS A 136 12.23 -1.36 18.12
CA HIS A 136 12.76 -1.04 16.79
C HIS A 136 14.27 -0.82 16.80
N ASP A 137 14.93 -0.87 17.96
CA ASP A 137 16.37 -0.68 17.99
C ASP A 137 17.06 -1.88 17.33
N GLY A 138 18.06 -1.59 16.49
CA GLY A 138 18.68 -2.60 15.62
C GLY A 138 17.81 -3.13 14.49
N ALA A 139 16.51 -2.78 14.41
CA ALA A 139 15.64 -3.26 13.35
C ALA A 139 16.06 -2.70 11.98
N ILE A 140 15.98 -3.55 10.97
CA ILE A 140 16.44 -3.21 9.61
C ILE A 140 15.32 -2.49 8.88
N ARG A 141 15.63 -1.33 8.31
CA ARG A 141 14.65 -0.46 7.66
C ARG A 141 15.20 0.26 6.44
N LEU A 142 14.29 0.64 5.56
CA LEU A 142 14.59 1.57 4.48
C LEU A 142 14.46 3.03 4.95
N SER A 143 15.16 3.92 4.25
CA SER A 143 14.84 5.35 4.30
C SER A 143 13.59 5.62 3.46
N PRO A 144 12.87 6.74 3.69
CA PRO A 144 11.76 7.13 2.82
C PRO A 144 12.15 7.22 1.34
N ALA A 145 13.37 7.68 1.02
CA ALA A 145 13.87 7.77 -0.35
C ALA A 145 14.06 6.39 -0.99
N GLU A 146 14.62 5.43 -0.26
CA GLU A 146 14.80 4.05 -0.72
C GLU A 146 13.44 3.34 -0.89
N HIS A 147 12.48 3.62 -0.01
CA HIS A 147 11.12 3.14 -0.17
C HIS A 147 10.45 3.69 -1.44
N SER A 148 10.56 5.01 -1.68
CA SER A 148 10.06 5.65 -2.90
C SER A 148 10.71 5.05 -4.15
N ALA A 149 12.01 4.77 -4.12
CA ALA A 149 12.70 4.14 -5.25
C ALA A 149 12.11 2.76 -5.63
N ILE A 150 11.58 1.99 -4.67
CA ILE A 150 10.85 0.75 -4.97
C ILE A 150 9.56 1.05 -5.73
N LYS A 151 8.79 2.04 -5.24
CA LYS A 151 7.50 2.42 -5.82
C LYS A 151 7.66 2.95 -7.24
N ASP A 152 8.66 3.80 -7.47
CA ASP A 152 8.93 4.37 -8.78
C ASP A 152 9.25 3.28 -9.81
N ARG A 153 10.12 2.33 -9.45
CA ARG A 153 10.48 1.19 -10.31
C ARG A 153 9.29 0.30 -10.63
N PHE A 154 8.49 -0.04 -9.63
CA PHE A 154 7.29 -0.83 -9.88
C PHE A 154 6.23 -0.04 -10.65
N SER A 155 6.19 1.29 -10.56
CA SER A 155 5.28 2.12 -11.37
C SER A 155 5.56 1.99 -12.87
N GLU A 156 6.83 1.93 -13.26
CA GLU A 156 7.24 1.66 -14.64
C GLU A 156 6.77 0.27 -15.08
N ASP A 157 6.96 -0.74 -14.23
CA ASP A 157 6.53 -2.12 -14.50
C ASP A 157 5.01 -2.25 -14.60
N PHE A 158 4.25 -1.56 -13.73
CA PHE A 158 2.78 -1.52 -13.81
C PHE A 158 2.32 -0.90 -15.14
N THR A 159 3.03 0.12 -15.62
CA THR A 159 2.76 0.72 -16.94
C THR A 159 2.99 -0.30 -18.05
N HIS A 160 4.11 -1.02 -18.00
CA HIS A 160 4.40 -2.09 -18.96
C HIS A 160 3.34 -3.20 -18.93
N ILE A 161 3.01 -3.72 -17.75
CA ILE A 161 1.95 -4.73 -17.55
C ILE A 161 0.63 -4.25 -18.16
N SER A 162 0.21 -3.02 -17.86
CA SER A 162 -1.06 -2.47 -18.36
C SER A 162 -1.10 -2.33 -19.88
N SER A 163 0.04 -1.99 -20.50
CA SER A 163 0.15 -1.84 -21.95
C SER A 163 0.17 -3.18 -22.70
N SER A 164 0.63 -4.25 -22.04
CA SER A 164 0.73 -5.59 -22.60
C SER A 164 -0.60 -6.38 -22.58
N ARG A 165 -1.58 -5.93 -21.77
CA ARG A 165 -2.90 -6.57 -21.73
C ARG A 165 -3.64 -6.31 -23.05
N PRO A 166 -4.17 -7.35 -23.72
CA PRO A 166 -5.06 -7.15 -24.86
C PRO A 166 -6.19 -6.21 -24.45
N ARG A 167 -6.39 -5.14 -25.21
CA ARG A 167 -7.64 -4.38 -25.12
C ARG A 167 -8.73 -5.28 -25.67
N ASP A 168 -9.39 -6.05 -24.82
CA ASP A 168 -10.70 -6.61 -25.11
C ASP A 168 -11.72 -5.47 -25.10
N PHE A 169 -11.54 -4.51 -26.00
CA PHE A 169 -12.59 -3.61 -26.43
C PHE A 169 -13.32 -4.33 -27.56
N SER A 170 -14.48 -4.92 -27.22
CA SER A 170 -15.56 -5.08 -28.19
C SER A 170 -16.35 -3.77 -28.24
N PRO A 171 -16.17 -2.88 -29.23
CA PRO A 171 -17.21 -1.95 -29.58
C PRO A 171 -18.26 -2.72 -30.39
N SER A 172 -19.21 -3.35 -29.71
CA SER A 172 -20.52 -3.57 -30.33
C SER A 172 -21.20 -2.20 -30.39
N ALA A 173 -20.87 -1.44 -31.43
CA ALA A 173 -21.64 -0.29 -31.88
C ALA A 173 -21.64 -0.38 -33.41
N GLY A 174 -22.72 -0.96 -33.94
CA GLY A 174 -22.98 -0.94 -35.37
C GLY A 174 -23.02 0.50 -35.90
N PRO A 175 -22.80 0.72 -37.22
CA PRO A 175 -22.77 2.06 -37.78
C PRO A 175 -24.16 2.68 -37.71
N LEU A 176 -24.33 3.72 -36.88
CA LEU A 176 -25.47 4.63 -36.99
C LEU A 176 -25.14 5.68 -38.06
N GLN A 177 -25.95 5.66 -39.11
CA GLN A 177 -25.94 6.64 -40.19
C GLN A 177 -26.25 8.06 -39.68
N PRO A 178 -25.80 9.11 -40.37
CA PRO A 178 -25.99 10.50 -39.95
C PRO A 178 -27.40 10.98 -40.31
N ALA A 179 -28.16 11.44 -39.31
CA ALA A 179 -29.39 12.18 -39.54
C ALA A 179 -29.08 13.69 -39.61
N GLU A 180 -29.44 14.30 -40.74
CA GLU A 180 -29.30 15.70 -41.04
C GLU A 180 -30.33 16.60 -40.31
N ALA A 181 -29.83 17.77 -39.90
CA ALA A 181 -30.43 19.11 -39.93
C ALA A 181 -31.93 19.36 -39.62
N SER A 182 -32.18 20.23 -38.61
CA SER A 182 -32.85 21.55 -38.75
C SER A 182 -33.13 22.14 -37.34
N SER A 183 -32.49 23.25 -36.94
CA SER A 183 -32.81 24.66 -37.22
C SER A 183 -33.88 25.28 -36.29
N ALA A 184 -33.46 26.21 -35.41
CA ALA A 184 -34.09 27.51 -35.07
C ALA A 184 -33.42 28.10 -33.80
N ILE A 185 -32.43 29.00 -33.92
CA ILE A 185 -32.53 30.48 -33.97
C ILE A 185 -32.99 31.15 -32.65
N ASN A 186 -32.00 31.76 -31.98
CA ASN A 186 -31.95 33.01 -31.20
C ASN A 186 -33.26 33.80 -30.94
N ARG A 187 -33.45 34.35 -29.72
CA ARG A 187 -33.07 35.74 -29.34
C ARG A 187 -33.61 36.19 -27.95
N ARG A 188 -32.76 36.98 -27.26
CA ARG A 188 -32.89 37.75 -26.01
C ARG A 188 -34.12 38.69 -25.84
N LEU A 189 -34.44 38.98 -24.56
CA LEU A 189 -34.75 40.31 -23.96
C LEU A 189 -34.42 40.22 -22.44
N ARG A 190 -33.48 40.96 -21.79
CA ARG A 190 -33.47 42.38 -21.31
C ARG A 190 -34.80 42.76 -20.60
N THR A 191 -34.90 43.38 -19.40
CA THR A 191 -34.05 44.36 -18.67
C THR A 191 -34.69 44.67 -17.29
N SER A 192 -33.96 45.42 -16.42
CA SER A 192 -34.42 46.30 -15.30
C SER A 192 -34.59 45.62 -13.91
N THR A 193 -34.21 46.16 -12.74
CA THR A 193 -33.77 47.51 -12.29
C THR A 193 -33.11 47.41 -10.89
N LEU A 194 -32.13 48.27 -10.59
CA LEU A 194 -31.61 48.65 -9.24
C LEU A 194 -32.60 49.63 -8.53
N PRO A 195 -32.58 49.83 -7.19
CA PRO A 195 -31.58 50.63 -6.42
C PRO A 195 -31.12 49.95 -5.10
N SER A 196 -29.90 50.11 -4.55
CA SER A 196 -29.10 51.29 -4.13
C SER A 196 -29.50 51.86 -2.75
N GLU A 197 -28.65 51.65 -1.74
CA GLU A 197 -28.31 52.49 -0.54
C GLU A 197 -27.42 51.61 0.40
N SER A 198 -26.09 51.80 0.53
CA SER A 198 -25.29 52.83 1.24
C SER A 198 -25.16 52.60 2.76
N ASP A 199 -23.89 52.65 3.23
CA ASP A 199 -23.35 52.86 4.60
C ASP A 199 -22.35 51.74 4.97
N ASP A 200 -21.05 51.83 4.63
CA ASP A 200 -19.95 52.64 5.21
C ASP A 200 -19.73 52.41 6.72
N VAL A 201 -18.68 51.65 7.08
CA VAL A 201 -17.69 52.01 8.13
C VAL A 201 -16.38 51.25 7.87
N SER A 202 -15.34 52.01 7.59
CA SER A 202 -13.92 51.65 7.62
C SER A 202 -13.39 51.36 9.04
N GLN A 203 -12.52 50.35 9.18
CA GLN A 203 -11.32 50.47 10.04
C GLN A 203 -10.08 49.80 9.40
N ARG A 204 -8.98 50.56 9.40
CA ARG A 204 -7.64 50.27 8.88
C ARG A 204 -6.77 49.53 9.92
N SER A 205 -6.07 48.46 9.49
CA SER A 205 -4.59 48.15 9.56
C SER A 205 -3.75 48.42 10.85
N PRO A 206 -2.47 48.00 11.02
CA PRO A 206 -1.58 47.06 10.26
C PRO A 206 -0.60 46.12 11.07
N CYS A 207 -0.01 45.14 10.35
CA CYS A 207 1.40 44.66 10.33
C CYS A 207 2.15 43.92 11.50
N GLY A 208 2.91 42.89 11.07
CA GLY A 208 4.16 42.34 11.66
C GLY A 208 4.40 40.86 11.29
N SER A 209 4.95 40.51 10.11
CA SER A 209 6.39 40.22 9.79
C SER A 209 6.96 39.02 10.58
N SER A 210 7.66 37.98 10.10
CA SER A 210 8.50 37.59 8.93
C SER A 210 8.56 36.03 8.94
N GLY A 211 8.95 35.25 7.94
CA GLY A 211 9.56 35.50 6.63
C GLY A 211 9.66 34.18 5.84
N ASP A 212 9.69 34.31 4.51
CA ASP A 212 10.65 33.69 3.56
C ASP A 212 10.79 32.16 3.50
N LEU A 213 10.89 31.46 2.36
CA LEU A 213 11.07 31.83 0.95
C LEU A 213 10.95 30.49 0.17
N PHE A 214 10.02 30.35 -0.77
CA PHE A 214 10.15 29.40 -1.89
C PHE A 214 9.42 29.98 -3.11
N ASP A 215 10.21 30.65 -3.95
CA ASP A 215 9.83 31.17 -5.25
C ASP A 215 9.97 30.05 -6.29
N CYS A 216 8.85 29.62 -6.88
CA CYS A 216 8.81 28.71 -8.02
C CYS A 216 7.99 29.37 -9.13
N ASN A 217 8.56 30.40 -9.76
CA ASN A 217 7.96 31.04 -10.92
C ASN A 217 8.15 30.14 -12.16
N GLN A 218 7.18 29.26 -12.46
CA GLN A 218 7.04 28.64 -13.77
C GLN A 218 5.71 29.04 -14.40
N THR A 219 5.82 29.96 -15.35
CA THR A 219 4.75 30.39 -16.24
C THR A 219 4.48 29.27 -17.25
N GLY A 220 3.56 28.38 -16.91
CA GLY A 220 3.00 27.38 -17.83
C GLY A 220 1.51 27.24 -17.54
N LYS A 221 0.66 27.66 -18.48
CA LYS A 221 -0.79 27.42 -18.44
C LYS A 221 -1.04 25.90 -18.49
N SER A 222 -1.06 25.27 -17.34
CA SER A 222 -1.60 23.93 -17.16
C SER A 222 -2.91 24.06 -16.41
N THR A 223 -4.01 23.79 -17.12
CA THR A 223 -5.34 23.61 -16.55
C THR A 223 -5.27 22.50 -15.51
N MET A 224 -5.23 22.87 -14.23
CA MET A 224 -5.35 21.94 -13.11
C MET A 224 -6.77 21.39 -13.11
N THR A 225 -6.93 20.16 -13.58
CA THR A 225 -8.10 19.35 -13.24
C THR A 225 -8.07 19.17 -11.73
N ALA A 226 -9.07 19.71 -11.04
CA ALA A 226 -9.17 19.64 -9.58
C ALA A 226 -9.02 18.17 -9.14
N ALA A 227 -7.97 17.88 -8.38
CA ALA A 227 -7.86 16.62 -7.68
C ALA A 227 -9.08 16.50 -6.77
N THR A 228 -9.93 15.50 -7.03
CA THR A 228 -11.04 15.16 -6.15
C THR A 228 -10.43 14.84 -4.78
N SER A 229 -10.56 15.77 -3.83
CA SER A 229 -10.16 15.53 -2.45
C SER A 229 -11.05 14.42 -1.90
N VAL A 230 -10.55 13.19 -1.92
CA VAL A 230 -11.15 12.11 -1.13
C VAL A 230 -11.06 12.54 0.33
N SER A 231 -12.23 12.76 0.92
CA SER A 231 -12.36 13.12 2.33
C SER A 231 -11.63 12.08 3.19
N ALA A 232 -10.94 12.52 4.24
CA ALA A 232 -10.38 11.63 5.26
C ALA A 232 -11.45 10.76 5.94
N ALA A 233 -12.74 11.08 5.81
CA ALA A 233 -13.85 10.24 6.25
C ALA A 233 -14.21 9.11 5.25
N ALA A 234 -13.71 9.16 4.01
CA ALA A 234 -13.88 8.10 3.02
C ALA A 234 -12.76 7.05 3.08
N MET A 235 -11.65 7.37 3.75
CA MET A 235 -10.64 6.40 4.14
C MET A 235 -10.89 6.06 5.60
N ASP A 236 -11.15 4.80 5.92
CA ASP A 236 -11.31 4.37 7.30
C ASP A 236 -9.93 4.29 8.01
N VAL A 237 -9.28 5.45 8.14
CA VAL A 237 -7.92 5.61 8.68
C VAL A 237 -7.81 5.10 10.12
N PHE A 238 -8.94 5.05 10.83
CA PHE A 238 -9.01 4.67 12.25
C PHE A 238 -9.74 3.35 12.50
N GLY A 239 -10.20 2.63 11.47
CA GLY A 239 -10.93 1.37 11.63
C GLY A 239 -12.31 1.53 12.31
N TRP A 240 -12.97 2.67 12.11
CA TRP A 240 -14.25 3.03 12.74
C TRP A 240 -15.47 2.34 12.15
N ASP A 241 -15.40 1.91 10.89
CA ASP A 241 -16.48 1.12 10.28
C ASP A 241 -15.99 -0.33 10.15
N PRO A 242 -16.36 -1.24 11.07
CA PRO A 242 -15.87 -2.60 11.06
C PRO A 242 -16.41 -3.34 9.83
N ASP A 243 -15.67 -3.29 8.73
CA ASP A 243 -15.92 -4.09 7.55
C ASP A 243 -15.85 -5.58 7.96
N PRO A 244 -16.93 -6.37 7.81
CA PRO A 244 -16.90 -7.80 8.12
C PRO A 244 -15.82 -8.56 7.34
N ALA A 245 -15.36 -8.05 6.19
CA ALA A 245 -14.24 -8.64 5.45
C ALA A 245 -12.90 -8.49 6.18
N THR A 246 -12.78 -7.56 7.14
CA THR A 246 -11.57 -7.38 7.95
C THR A 246 -11.28 -8.59 8.82
N ALA A 247 -12.33 -9.27 9.29
CA ALA A 247 -12.19 -10.49 10.08
C ALA A 247 -11.56 -11.65 9.25
N LEU A 248 -11.71 -11.61 7.91
CA LEU A 248 -11.12 -12.57 6.97
C LEU A 248 -9.68 -12.22 6.59
N ILE A 249 -9.15 -11.08 7.02
CA ILE A 249 -7.74 -10.75 6.85
C ILE A 249 -6.93 -11.62 7.82
N PRO A 250 -5.87 -12.31 7.35
CA PRO A 250 -5.10 -13.21 8.20
C PRO A 250 -4.45 -12.49 9.38
N LEU A 251 -4.56 -13.08 10.56
CA LEU A 251 -3.86 -12.63 11.76
C LEU A 251 -2.45 -13.19 11.78
N VAL A 252 -1.47 -12.36 12.11
CA VAL A 252 -0.04 -12.70 12.04
C VAL A 252 0.73 -12.25 13.27
N ASP A 253 1.79 -13.00 13.54
CA ASP A 253 2.89 -12.61 14.40
C ASP A 253 4.03 -12.02 13.58
N VAL A 254 4.67 -10.98 14.13
CA VAL A 254 5.73 -10.22 13.46
C VAL A 254 6.90 -10.00 14.40
N TRP A 255 8.11 -10.28 13.92
CA TRP A 255 9.37 -10.10 14.64
C TRP A 255 10.34 -9.24 13.82
N LEU A 256 10.91 -8.19 14.41
CA LEU A 256 11.80 -7.25 13.72
C LEU A 256 13.28 -7.70 13.70
N ASP A 257 13.63 -8.61 14.60
CA ASP A 257 14.95 -9.24 14.74
C ASP A 257 15.09 -10.42 13.79
N ILE A 258 15.14 -10.11 12.49
CA ILE A 258 15.00 -11.10 11.43
C ILE A 258 16.00 -12.26 11.49
N GLU A 259 17.24 -12.02 11.92
CA GLU A 259 18.30 -13.02 12.00
C GLU A 259 18.11 -14.06 13.12
N GLN A 260 17.37 -13.69 14.16
CA GLN A 260 17.04 -14.61 15.27
C GLN A 260 15.91 -15.56 14.89
N HIS A 261 15.02 -15.12 13.99
CA HIS A 261 13.79 -15.83 13.67
C HIS A 261 13.81 -16.65 12.38
N LEU A 262 14.69 -16.32 11.43
CA LEU A 262 14.74 -16.94 10.11
C LEU A 262 16.17 -16.96 9.55
N LYS A 263 16.59 -18.02 8.85
CA LYS A 263 17.86 -18.06 8.11
C LYS A 263 17.62 -17.93 6.60
N GLU A 264 18.63 -17.46 5.86
CA GLU A 264 18.50 -17.17 4.41
C GLU A 264 17.97 -18.36 3.60
N HIS A 265 18.47 -19.57 3.86
CA HIS A 265 18.07 -20.79 3.15
C HIS A 265 16.69 -21.33 3.54
N GLU A 266 16.10 -20.81 4.62
CA GLU A 266 14.77 -21.19 5.10
C GLU A 266 13.68 -20.24 4.59
N ILE A 267 14.05 -19.12 3.94
CA ILE A 267 13.10 -18.14 3.41
C ILE A 267 12.29 -18.81 2.29
N PRO A 268 10.97 -19.03 2.47
CA PRO A 268 10.13 -19.64 1.45
C PRO A 268 9.85 -18.67 0.30
N SER A 269 9.25 -19.19 -0.77
CA SER A 269 8.78 -18.35 -1.87
C SER A 269 7.65 -17.40 -1.41
N PRO A 270 7.64 -16.13 -1.85
CA PRO A 270 6.50 -15.23 -1.66
C PRO A 270 5.13 -15.79 -2.06
N LEU A 271 5.09 -16.71 -3.04
CA LEU A 271 3.84 -17.32 -3.51
C LEU A 271 3.28 -18.33 -2.50
N ASP A 272 4.13 -19.02 -1.75
CA ASP A 272 3.70 -19.97 -0.71
C ASP A 272 2.85 -19.27 0.36
N LEU A 273 3.19 -18.02 0.72
CA LEU A 273 2.39 -17.24 1.66
C LEU A 273 0.97 -16.99 1.11
N HIS A 274 0.86 -16.70 -0.18
CA HIS A 274 -0.44 -16.49 -0.81
C HIS A 274 -1.28 -17.77 -0.78
N GLU A 275 -0.66 -18.93 -1.04
CA GLU A 275 -1.31 -20.24 -0.96
C GLU A 275 -1.78 -20.54 0.47
N GLU A 276 -0.95 -20.28 1.49
CA GLU A 276 -1.32 -20.44 2.91
C GLU A 276 -2.50 -19.54 3.29
N ILE A 277 -2.51 -18.27 2.86
CA ILE A 277 -3.62 -17.34 3.12
C ILE A 277 -4.90 -17.81 2.43
N VAL A 278 -4.82 -18.33 1.20
CA VAL A 278 -5.97 -18.90 0.50
C VAL A 278 -6.48 -20.15 1.21
N GLN A 279 -5.60 -20.98 1.76
CA GLN A 279 -5.97 -22.17 2.52
C GLN A 279 -6.73 -21.83 3.80
N ILE A 280 -6.31 -20.78 4.52
CA ILE A 280 -7.00 -20.32 5.75
C ILE A 280 -8.42 -19.79 5.46
N LYS A 281 -8.65 -19.26 4.25
CA LYS A 281 -9.95 -18.68 3.86
C LYS A 281 -10.96 -19.70 3.33
N LYS A 282 -10.56 -20.96 3.12
CA LYS A 282 -11.45 -22.03 2.65
C LYS A 282 -12.23 -22.63 3.80
#